data_AF-A0A8C6NJ39-F1
#
_entry.id   AF-A0A8C6NJ39-F1
#
_cell.length_a   1.000
_cell.length_b   1.000
_cell.length_c   1.000
_cell.angle_alpha   90.00
_cell.angle_beta   90.00
_cell.angle_gamma   90.00
#
_symmetry.space_group_name_H-M   'P 1'
#
loop_
_entity.id
_entity.type
_entity.pdbx_description
1 polymer ?
#
loop_
_entity_poly.entity_id
_entity_poly.type
_entity_poly.pdbx_seq_one_letter_code
_entity_poly.pdbx_strand_id
1 'polypeptide(L)'
;HDGVMATYGVSFESSSSIDEKKEKKRQSREEVLEKAKQQYEKEERRKELKRLRGEDTWILPEVNQRLQQIEEEGSGKSKKKKEKKSKKKKKKAKKEKVAEVGKGSSDSSQMMGKMDGDNYTLDDMFVSSAAQREGEGREEERMRSKAIAESRRLAASMDKCQHCFNSKDLQKHLIVAIGSKVYLSLPAGVSMTEGQCLICPLQHHCSATGLDEDIWSEMQLFRRALVRMFEAQELDCVFMETHITPRRRQHMVLECIPLPRELGDMAPIYFKKAIMECDEEWAMNKKIVDLSSKDIRQAVPRGLPYFAVDFGLQGGFAHVIENEQKFPHYFGKEVVGGMMDLEPRRWRKPIRENFDDQRKKVLQFAQWWKPYDCTKTQD
;
A
#
# COMPACT_ATOMS: atom_id res chain seq x y z
N HIS A 1 -6.84 17.42 60.68
CA HIS A 1 -5.68 16.52 60.48
C HIS A 1 -6.22 15.13 60.21
N ASP A 2 -6.58 14.84 58.97
CA ASP A 2 -6.93 13.48 58.52
C ASP A 2 -5.75 12.94 57.73
N GLY A 3 -4.92 12.14 58.41
CA GLY A 3 -3.81 11.43 57.80
C GLY A 3 -4.28 10.06 57.32
N VAL A 4 -4.54 9.93 56.02
CA VAL A 4 -4.72 8.62 55.38
C VAL A 4 -3.33 8.01 55.19
N MET A 5 -2.96 7.07 56.07
CA MET A 5 -1.78 6.23 55.85
C MET A 5 -2.06 5.24 54.72
N ALA A 6 -1.38 5.40 53.59
CA ALA A 6 -1.36 4.43 52.52
C ALA A 6 -0.58 3.18 52.97
N THR A 7 -1.30 2.08 53.23
CA THR A 7 -0.69 0.76 53.42
C THR A 7 -0.22 0.23 52.06
N TYR A 8 1.08 0.33 51.79
CA TYR A 8 1.72 -0.41 50.69
C TYR A 8 1.73 -1.90 51.05
N GLY A 9 0.69 -2.62 50.65
CA GLY A 9 0.66 -4.08 50.70
C GLY A 9 1.67 -4.65 49.69
N VAL A 10 2.84 -5.06 50.17
CA VAL A 10 3.73 -5.94 49.40
C VAL A 10 3.01 -7.27 49.26
N SER A 11 2.44 -7.54 48.09
CA SER A 11 1.84 -8.83 47.76
C SER A 11 2.95 -9.89 47.72
N PHE A 12 3.11 -10.64 48.82
CA PHE A 12 4.00 -11.78 48.88
C PHE A 12 3.40 -12.91 48.03
N GLU A 13 3.85 -13.03 46.78
CA GLU A 13 3.53 -14.18 45.94
C GLU A 13 4.38 -15.38 46.38
N SER A 14 3.76 -16.51 46.70
CA SER A 14 4.48 -17.73 47.03
C SER A 14 5.27 -18.23 45.82
N SER A 15 6.43 -18.86 46.06
CA SER A 15 7.23 -19.51 44.99
C SER A 15 6.39 -20.46 44.14
N SER A 16 5.47 -21.19 44.76
CA SER A 16 4.51 -22.07 44.10
C SER A 16 3.57 -21.34 43.13
N SER A 17 3.08 -20.15 43.48
CA SER A 17 2.21 -19.34 42.61
C SER A 17 2.94 -18.80 41.39
N ILE A 18 4.20 -18.38 41.58
CA ILE A 18 5.06 -17.90 40.49
C ILE A 18 5.37 -19.04 39.51
N ASP A 19 5.67 -20.23 40.01
CA ASP A 19 5.99 -21.39 39.17
C ASP A 19 4.75 -21.93 38.44
N GLU A 20 3.58 -21.91 39.07
CA GLU A 20 2.31 -22.23 38.40
C GLU A 20 1.98 -21.24 37.27
N LYS A 21 2.20 -19.93 37.48
CA LYS A 21 2.05 -18.91 36.41
C LYS A 21 3.06 -19.12 35.28
N LYS A 22 4.31 -19.48 35.58
CA LYS A 22 5.33 -19.80 34.55
C LYS A 22 4.92 -21.04 33.76
N GLU A 23 4.38 -22.05 34.42
CA GLU A 23 3.95 -23.29 33.77
C GLU A 23 2.72 -23.07 32.88
N LYS A 24 1.71 -22.33 33.36
CA LYS A 24 0.58 -21.88 32.50
C LYS A 24 1.05 -21.06 31.29
N LYS A 25 2.07 -20.24 31.46
CA LYS A 25 2.69 -19.46 30.36
C LYS A 25 3.47 -20.34 29.37
N ARG A 26 4.04 -21.47 29.83
CA ARG A 26 4.69 -22.46 28.96
C ARG A 26 3.66 -23.27 28.19
N GLN A 27 2.63 -23.78 28.86
CA GLN A 27 1.53 -24.52 28.24
C GLN A 27 0.81 -23.68 27.18
N SER A 28 0.46 -22.43 27.49
CA SER A 28 -0.16 -21.53 26.49
C SER A 28 0.76 -21.22 25.30
N ARG A 29 2.08 -21.12 25.51
CA ARG A 29 3.06 -20.97 24.40
C ARG A 29 3.14 -22.23 23.55
N GLU A 30 3.13 -23.40 24.18
CA GLU A 30 3.18 -24.69 23.51
C GLU A 30 1.92 -24.93 22.67
N GLU A 31 0.74 -24.64 23.21
CA GLU A 31 -0.52 -24.67 22.45
C GLU A 31 -0.51 -23.72 21.25
N VAL A 32 0.04 -22.51 21.41
CA VAL A 32 0.17 -21.55 20.29
C VAL A 32 1.12 -22.08 19.22
N LEU A 33 2.25 -22.68 19.62
CA LEU A 33 3.21 -23.29 18.71
C LEU A 33 2.60 -24.50 17.99
N GLU A 34 1.84 -25.34 18.68
CA GLU A 34 1.18 -26.50 18.10
C GLU A 34 0.07 -26.07 17.12
N LYS A 35 -0.78 -25.11 17.50
CA LYS A 35 -1.76 -24.50 16.60
C LYS A 35 -1.09 -23.90 15.36
N ALA A 36 0.05 -23.22 15.52
CA ALA A 36 0.80 -22.67 14.40
C ALA A 36 1.39 -23.76 13.48
N LYS A 37 1.93 -24.85 14.03
CA LYS A 37 2.40 -26.02 13.27
C LYS A 37 1.28 -26.67 12.48
N GLN A 38 0.13 -26.94 13.13
CA GLN A 38 -1.03 -27.53 12.47
C GLN A 38 -1.58 -26.64 11.36
N GLN A 39 -1.62 -25.31 11.57
CA GLN A 39 -2.00 -24.36 10.54
C GLN A 39 -1.05 -24.38 9.35
N TYR A 40 0.27 -24.38 9.61
CA TYR A 40 1.30 -24.46 8.58
C TYR A 40 1.18 -25.75 7.75
N GLU A 41 1.06 -26.91 8.40
CA GLU A 41 0.90 -28.20 7.69
C GLU A 41 -0.39 -28.27 6.87
N LYS A 42 -1.48 -27.69 7.38
CA LYS A 42 -2.75 -27.58 6.64
C LYS A 42 -2.61 -26.67 5.43
N GLU A 43 -1.88 -25.56 5.57
CA GLU A 43 -1.60 -24.62 4.48
C GLU A 43 -0.70 -25.24 3.41
N GLU A 44 0.36 -25.96 3.80
CA GLU A 44 1.26 -26.66 2.90
C GLU A 44 0.54 -27.76 2.12
N ARG A 45 -0.28 -28.59 2.80
CA ARG A 45 -1.14 -29.57 2.11
C ARG A 45 -2.06 -28.91 1.10
N ARG A 46 -2.64 -27.75 1.44
CA ARG A 46 -3.49 -26.99 0.52
C ARG A 46 -2.70 -26.48 -0.68
N LYS A 47 -1.48 -25.95 -0.48
CA LYS A 47 -0.60 -25.51 -1.58
C LYS A 47 -0.21 -26.65 -2.50
N GLU A 48 0.14 -27.81 -1.94
CA GLU A 48 0.48 -28.98 -2.73
C GLU A 48 -0.70 -29.47 -3.58
N LEU A 49 -1.91 -29.46 -3.01
CA LEU A 49 -3.13 -29.79 -3.75
C LEU A 49 -3.43 -28.80 -4.90
N LYS A 50 -3.13 -27.51 -4.71
CA LYS A 50 -3.21 -26.50 -5.78
C LYS A 50 -2.19 -26.76 -6.87
N ARG A 51 -0.96 -27.12 -6.49
CA ARG A 51 0.13 -27.46 -7.42
C ARG A 51 -0.22 -28.70 -8.26
N LEU A 52 -0.76 -29.74 -7.62
CA LEU A 52 -1.21 -30.96 -8.30
C LEU A 52 -2.33 -30.69 -9.31
N ARG A 53 -3.21 -29.71 -9.03
CA ARG A 53 -4.27 -29.27 -9.95
C ARG A 53 -3.77 -28.31 -11.04
N GLY A 54 -2.49 -27.93 -11.03
CA GLY A 54 -1.91 -26.98 -11.97
C GLY A 54 -2.41 -25.54 -11.81
N GLU A 55 -3.13 -25.23 -10.72
CA GLU A 55 -3.70 -23.91 -10.44
C GLU A 55 -2.61 -22.84 -10.28
N ASP A 56 -1.44 -23.24 -9.76
CA ASP A 56 -0.31 -22.33 -9.51
C ASP A 56 0.44 -21.94 -10.80
N THR A 57 0.23 -22.70 -11.89
CA THR A 57 1.00 -22.56 -13.15
C THR A 57 0.17 -21.92 -14.27
N TRP A 58 -1.16 -21.95 -14.17
CA TRP A 58 -2.01 -21.48 -15.26
C TRP A 58 -2.05 -19.95 -15.33
N ILE A 59 -1.69 -19.40 -16.48
CA ILE A 59 -1.76 -17.98 -16.83
C ILE A 59 -2.16 -17.90 -18.31
N LEU A 60 -2.75 -16.78 -18.75
CA LEU A 60 -3.00 -16.54 -20.17
C LEU A 60 -1.69 -16.70 -20.98
N PRO A 61 -1.72 -17.39 -22.13
CA PRO A 61 -0.51 -17.64 -22.92
C PRO A 61 0.26 -16.38 -23.32
N GLU A 62 -0.47 -15.33 -23.72
CA GLU A 62 0.12 -14.04 -24.11
C GLU A 62 0.82 -13.35 -22.92
N VAL A 63 0.21 -13.42 -21.74
CA VAL A 63 0.79 -12.91 -20.49
C VAL A 63 2.03 -13.74 -20.10
N ASN A 64 1.98 -15.06 -20.26
CA ASN A 64 3.12 -15.94 -20.01
C ASN A 64 4.31 -15.63 -20.94
N GLN A 65 4.06 -15.37 -22.22
CA GLN A 65 5.10 -14.96 -23.16
C GLN A 65 5.72 -13.62 -22.75
N ARG A 66 4.90 -12.65 -22.34
CA ARG A 66 5.39 -11.34 -21.89
C ARG A 66 6.19 -11.43 -20.58
N LEU A 67 5.76 -12.30 -19.67
CA LEU A 67 6.50 -12.61 -18.43
C LEU A 67 7.91 -13.10 -18.72
N GLN A 68 8.07 -14.06 -19.66
CA GLN A 68 9.37 -14.59 -20.06
C GLN A 68 10.27 -13.50 -20.64
N GLN A 69 9.75 -12.64 -21.52
CA GLN A 69 10.50 -11.51 -22.08
C GLN A 69 11.02 -10.56 -20.99
N ILE A 70 10.19 -10.22 -20.01
CA ILE A 70 10.56 -9.33 -18.90
C ILE A 70 11.66 -9.98 -18.04
N GLU A 71 11.59 -11.27 -17.79
CA GLU A 71 12.61 -12.02 -17.04
C GLU A 71 13.96 -12.04 -17.79
N GLU A 72 13.94 -12.25 -19.11
CA GLU A 72 15.12 -12.20 -19.97
C GLU A 72 15.77 -10.82 -19.99
N GLU A 73 14.99 -9.75 -20.19
CA GLU A 73 15.47 -8.36 -20.15
C GLU A 73 16.05 -7.97 -18.78
N GLY A 74 15.43 -8.43 -17.70
CA GLY A 74 15.88 -8.24 -16.32
C GLY A 74 17.23 -8.91 -16.05
N SER A 75 17.43 -10.13 -16.58
CA SER A 75 18.69 -10.88 -16.45
C SER A 75 19.88 -10.14 -17.10
N GLY A 76 19.65 -9.49 -18.25
CA GLY A 76 20.64 -8.67 -18.96
C GLY A 76 21.05 -7.41 -18.18
N LYS A 77 20.08 -6.71 -17.58
CA LYS A 77 20.34 -5.53 -16.73
C LYS A 77 21.06 -5.90 -15.42
N SER A 78 20.77 -7.06 -14.85
CA SER A 78 21.42 -7.55 -13.63
C SER A 78 22.91 -7.87 -13.84
N LYS A 79 23.27 -8.49 -14.98
CA LYS A 79 24.67 -8.69 -15.39
C LYS A 79 25.44 -7.36 -15.51
N LYS A 80 24.85 -6.35 -16.15
CA LYS A 80 25.45 -5.01 -16.33
C LYS A 80 25.62 -4.24 -15.00
N LYS A 81 24.69 -4.40 -14.04
CA LYS A 81 24.77 -3.79 -12.70
C LYS A 81 25.84 -4.44 -11.82
N LYS A 82 26.06 -5.76 -11.96
CA LYS A 82 27.15 -6.50 -11.28
C LYS A 82 28.52 -6.03 -11.77
N GLU A 83 28.66 -5.75 -13.07
CA GLU A 83 29.86 -5.16 -13.68
C GLU A 83 30.15 -3.71 -13.26
N LYS A 84 29.11 -2.87 -13.11
CA LYS A 84 29.29 -1.49 -12.58
C LYS A 84 29.66 -1.47 -11.08
N LYS A 85 29.12 -2.40 -10.27
CA LYS A 85 29.47 -2.53 -8.84
C LYS A 85 30.92 -3.01 -8.64
N SER A 86 31.43 -3.91 -9.48
CA SER A 86 32.83 -4.34 -9.42
C SER A 86 33.80 -3.20 -9.76
N LYS A 87 33.46 -2.34 -10.75
CA LYS A 87 34.25 -1.13 -11.08
C LYS A 87 34.23 -0.06 -9.98
N LYS A 88 33.13 0.14 -9.24
CA LYS A 88 33.03 1.12 -8.15
C LYS A 88 33.74 0.66 -6.86
N LYS A 89 33.76 -0.65 -6.57
CA LYS A 89 34.53 -1.22 -5.44
C LYS A 89 36.05 -1.06 -5.65
N LYS A 90 36.53 -1.15 -6.89
CA LYS A 90 37.95 -0.95 -7.26
C LYS A 90 38.42 0.51 -7.11
N LYS A 91 37.51 1.51 -7.16
CA LYS A 91 37.84 2.94 -6.99
C LYS A 91 37.83 3.43 -5.54
N LYS A 92 37.11 2.75 -4.62
CA LYS A 92 37.03 3.15 -3.20
C LYS A 92 38.17 2.59 -2.33
N ALA A 93 38.77 1.48 -2.73
CA ALA A 93 39.93 0.89 -2.05
C ALA A 93 41.27 1.66 -2.25
N LYS A 94 41.27 2.73 -3.07
CA LYS A 94 42.47 3.56 -3.33
C LYS A 94 42.43 4.94 -2.63
N LYS A 95 41.43 5.20 -1.76
CA LYS A 95 41.25 6.50 -1.08
C LYS A 95 40.97 6.38 0.43
N GLU A 96 41.41 5.29 1.06
CA GLU A 96 41.46 5.07 2.51
C GLU A 96 42.90 4.71 2.90
N LYS A 97 43.83 5.63 2.68
CA LYS A 97 45.19 5.64 3.24
C LYS A 97 45.72 7.08 3.26
N VAL A 98 44.99 8.01 3.87
CA VAL A 98 45.48 9.27 4.45
C VAL A 98 44.31 9.85 5.27
N ALA A 99 44.32 9.67 6.59
CA ALA A 99 43.68 10.53 7.60
C ALA A 99 43.72 9.83 8.96
N GLU A 100 44.90 9.76 9.57
CA GLU A 100 45.06 9.49 10.99
C GLU A 100 46.07 10.51 11.49
N VAL A 101 45.60 11.62 12.08
CA VAL A 101 46.29 12.43 13.10
C VAL A 101 45.26 13.42 13.70
N GLY A 102 44.98 13.24 14.99
CA GLY A 102 45.04 14.32 15.98
C GLY A 102 43.79 15.17 16.28
N LYS A 103 43.37 15.07 17.56
CA LYS A 103 42.83 16.09 18.50
C LYS A 103 41.68 15.46 19.29
N GLY A 104 41.60 15.53 20.61
CA GLY A 104 42.24 16.40 21.59
C GLY A 104 41.21 16.56 22.69
N SER A 105 41.47 16.00 23.86
CA SER A 105 40.61 16.07 25.05
C SER A 105 40.41 17.52 25.47
N SER A 106 39.18 17.92 25.78
CA SER A 106 38.88 19.10 26.58
C SER A 106 37.70 18.79 27.50
N ASP A 107 38.00 18.83 28.79
CA ASP A 107 37.06 19.00 29.89
C ASP A 107 36.09 20.16 29.64
N SER A 108 34.84 20.00 30.06
CA SER A 108 34.02 21.13 30.52
C SER A 108 33.11 20.66 31.66
N SER A 109 33.66 20.77 32.86
CA SER A 109 32.89 20.84 34.09
C SER A 109 32.07 22.14 34.13
N GLN A 110 30.94 22.08 34.83
CA GLN A 110 30.13 23.20 35.34
C GLN A 110 29.27 24.00 34.35
N MET A 111 27.96 23.73 34.38
CA MET A 111 26.97 24.78 34.66
C MET A 111 25.77 24.16 35.40
N MET A 112 25.80 24.26 36.73
CA MET A 112 24.64 24.03 37.59
C MET A 112 23.91 25.37 37.68
N GLY A 113 22.98 25.60 36.75
CA GLY A 113 22.08 26.75 36.74
C GLY A 113 20.97 26.56 37.76
N LYS A 114 20.89 27.51 38.70
CA LYS A 114 19.95 27.58 39.82
C LYS A 114 18.50 27.42 39.38
N MET A 115 17.75 26.59 40.10
CA MET A 115 16.29 26.50 40.02
C MET A 115 15.71 27.53 40.99
N ASP A 116 15.07 28.58 40.44
CA ASP A 116 14.20 29.48 41.19
C ASP A 116 12.86 29.64 40.42
N GLY A 117 11.77 29.39 41.15
CA GLY A 117 10.51 30.14 41.09
C GLY A 117 9.63 30.06 39.85
N ASP A 118 8.59 29.23 39.91
CA ASP A 118 7.20 29.41 39.44
C ASP A 118 6.89 29.93 38.01
N ASN A 119 7.86 30.05 37.11
CA ASN A 119 7.62 30.43 35.70
C ASN A 119 8.30 29.49 34.68
N TYR A 120 8.50 28.22 35.04
CA TYR A 120 9.01 27.19 34.11
C TYR A 120 7.91 26.81 33.11
N THR A 121 7.93 27.43 31.93
CA THR A 121 6.98 27.16 30.84
C THR A 121 7.47 26.03 29.93
N LEU A 122 6.58 25.49 29.08
CA LEU A 122 6.94 24.45 28.10
C LEU A 122 8.06 24.92 27.14
N ASP A 123 8.14 26.23 26.90
CA ASP A 123 9.20 26.85 26.11
C ASP A 123 10.56 26.77 26.83
N ASP A 124 10.60 27.02 28.14
CA ASP A 124 11.83 26.90 28.94
C ASP A 124 12.34 25.46 29.00
N MET A 125 11.42 24.48 29.00
CA MET A 125 11.75 23.06 28.87
C MET A 125 12.33 22.72 27.49
N PHE A 126 11.78 23.26 26.39
CA PHE A 126 12.30 23.05 25.04
C PHE A 126 13.69 23.65 24.86
N VAL A 127 13.91 24.88 25.36
CA VAL A 127 15.20 25.56 25.33
C VAL A 127 16.25 24.80 26.15
N SER A 128 15.87 24.33 27.35
CA SER A 128 16.74 23.50 28.21
C SER A 128 17.10 22.16 27.54
N SER A 129 16.15 21.54 26.86
CA SER A 129 16.35 20.28 26.12
C SER A 129 17.25 20.47 24.89
N ALA A 130 17.12 21.60 24.19
CA ALA A 130 17.97 21.94 23.06
C ALA A 130 19.42 22.27 23.48
N ALA A 131 19.59 22.84 24.69
CA ALA A 131 20.89 23.10 25.29
C ALA A 131 21.59 21.80 25.77
N GLN A 132 20.83 20.79 26.18
CA GLN A 132 21.31 19.41 26.37
C GLN A 132 21.51 18.73 25.01
N ARG A 133 22.47 19.21 24.21
CA ARG A 133 22.88 18.53 22.98
C ARG A 133 23.22 17.07 23.31
N GLU A 134 22.43 16.13 22.78
CA GLU A 134 22.79 14.72 22.77
C GLU A 134 24.21 14.62 22.18
N GLY A 135 25.12 13.91 22.85
CA GLY A 135 26.54 13.87 22.46
C GLY A 135 26.75 13.58 20.97
N GLU A 136 27.79 14.20 20.40
CA GLU A 136 28.15 14.07 18.98
C GLU A 136 28.16 12.59 18.56
N GLY A 137 27.29 12.21 17.61
CA GLY A 137 27.14 10.85 17.12
C GLY A 137 25.86 10.11 17.53
N ARG A 138 25.21 10.48 18.66
CA ARG A 138 23.93 9.86 19.06
C ARG A 138 22.78 10.25 18.13
N GLU A 139 22.79 11.48 17.62
CA GLU A 139 21.86 11.93 16.58
C GLU A 139 22.06 11.18 15.25
N GLU A 140 23.31 10.96 14.85
CA GLU A 140 23.65 10.19 13.64
C GLU A 140 23.19 8.73 13.78
N GLU A 141 23.43 8.10 14.94
CA GLU A 141 22.96 6.76 15.25
C GLU A 141 21.43 6.69 15.26
N ARG A 142 20.74 7.70 15.80
CA ARG A 142 19.28 7.81 15.76
C ARG A 142 18.75 7.96 14.34
N MET A 143 19.38 8.80 13.51
CA MET A 143 19.00 8.94 12.10
C MET A 143 19.26 7.65 11.30
N ARG A 144 20.39 7.00 11.54
CA ARG A 144 20.75 5.73 10.91
C ARG A 144 19.81 4.60 11.30
N SER A 145 19.50 4.47 12.59
CA SER A 145 18.56 3.46 13.09
C SER A 145 17.14 3.70 12.57
N LYS A 146 16.68 4.96 12.50
CA LYS A 146 15.41 5.31 11.83
C LYS A 146 15.41 4.91 10.36
N ALA A 147 16.45 5.26 9.59
CA ALA A 147 16.55 4.92 8.18
C ALA A 147 16.61 3.40 7.93
N ILE A 148 17.33 2.66 8.77
CA ILE A 148 17.37 1.18 8.70
C ILE A 148 16.01 0.59 9.04
N ALA A 149 15.34 1.08 10.09
CA ALA A 149 14.03 0.61 10.48
C ALA A 149 12.98 0.88 9.38
N GLU A 150 13.01 2.06 8.78
CA GLU A 150 12.13 2.40 7.66
C GLU A 150 12.40 1.55 6.43
N SER A 151 13.67 1.39 6.05
CA SER A 151 14.08 0.54 4.92
C SER A 151 13.64 -0.92 5.13
N ARG A 152 13.80 -1.44 6.35
CA ARG A 152 13.34 -2.80 6.70
C ARG A 152 11.82 -2.92 6.64
N ARG A 153 11.08 -1.93 7.14
CA ARG A 153 9.60 -1.90 7.06
C ARG A 153 9.13 -1.85 5.61
N LEU A 154 9.75 -0.99 4.79
CA LEU A 154 9.46 -0.88 3.37
C LEU A 154 9.70 -2.21 2.67
N ALA A 155 10.88 -2.82 2.84
CA ALA A 155 11.20 -4.12 2.24
C ALA A 155 10.19 -5.21 2.65
N ALA A 156 9.79 -5.26 3.92
CA ALA A 156 8.79 -6.22 4.39
C ALA A 156 7.39 -5.98 3.78
N SER A 157 7.00 -4.72 3.57
CA SER A 157 5.74 -4.37 2.92
C SER A 157 5.73 -4.75 1.44
N MET A 158 6.86 -4.55 0.75
CA MET A 158 7.05 -4.89 -0.66
C MET A 158 6.99 -6.40 -0.90
N ASP A 159 7.62 -7.18 -0.02
CA ASP A 159 7.72 -8.64 -0.16
C ASP A 159 6.33 -9.30 -0.04
N LYS A 160 5.47 -8.77 0.82
CA LYS A 160 4.09 -9.25 1.08
C LYS A 160 3.01 -8.56 0.24
N CYS A 161 3.41 -7.75 -0.73
CA CYS A 161 2.48 -6.94 -1.50
C CYS A 161 1.74 -7.78 -2.55
N GLN A 162 0.40 -7.80 -2.48
CA GLN A 162 -0.45 -8.59 -3.39
C GLN A 162 -0.50 -8.07 -4.84
N HIS A 163 0.08 -6.90 -5.10
CA HIS A 163 0.06 -6.22 -6.41
C HIS A 163 1.45 -5.97 -6.99
N CYS A 164 2.52 -6.17 -6.20
CA CYS A 164 3.87 -6.05 -6.73
C CYS A 164 4.17 -7.21 -7.68
N PHE A 165 4.62 -6.89 -8.89
CA PHE A 165 4.94 -7.91 -9.90
C PHE A 165 6.00 -8.92 -9.45
N ASN A 166 6.93 -8.47 -8.60
CA ASN A 166 8.00 -9.30 -8.05
C ASN A 166 7.64 -9.99 -6.72
N SER A 167 6.46 -9.71 -6.15
CA SER A 167 6.03 -10.39 -4.93
C SER A 167 5.52 -11.79 -5.27
N LYS A 168 5.75 -12.73 -4.35
CA LYS A 168 5.24 -14.10 -4.44
C LYS A 168 3.74 -14.21 -4.19
N ASP A 169 3.16 -13.21 -3.51
CA ASP A 169 1.75 -13.24 -3.16
C ASP A 169 0.85 -12.75 -4.30
N LEU A 170 1.43 -12.14 -5.35
CA LEU A 170 0.68 -11.73 -6.53
C LEU A 170 0.12 -12.95 -7.27
N GLN A 171 -1.20 -12.98 -7.43
CA GLN A 171 -1.91 -13.98 -8.20
C GLN A 171 -1.80 -13.70 -9.70
N LYS A 172 -0.74 -14.22 -10.33
CA LYS A 172 -0.41 -13.95 -11.74
C LYS A 172 -1.48 -14.40 -12.74
N HIS A 173 -2.30 -15.40 -12.38
CA HIS A 173 -3.37 -15.89 -13.25
C HIS A 173 -4.53 -14.89 -13.44
N LEU A 174 -4.62 -13.86 -12.59
CA LEU A 174 -5.61 -12.78 -12.72
C LEU A 174 -5.15 -11.64 -13.64
N ILE A 175 -3.91 -11.68 -14.13
CA ILE A 175 -3.37 -10.67 -15.03
C ILE A 175 -3.92 -10.94 -16.44
N VAL A 176 -4.46 -9.89 -17.06
CA VAL A 176 -5.03 -9.94 -18.42
C VAL A 176 -4.04 -9.41 -19.44
N ALA A 177 -3.42 -8.27 -19.16
CA ALA A 177 -2.49 -7.61 -20.07
C ALA A 177 -1.33 -6.98 -19.30
N ILE A 178 -0.14 -6.98 -19.91
CA ILE A 178 1.09 -6.43 -19.32
C ILE A 178 1.67 -5.42 -20.31
N GLY A 179 1.71 -4.15 -19.90
CA GLY A 179 2.41 -3.09 -20.60
C GLY A 179 3.90 -3.06 -20.27
N SER A 180 4.51 -1.89 -20.46
CA SER A 180 5.92 -1.63 -20.15
C SER A 180 6.16 -1.38 -18.65
N LYS A 181 5.27 -0.66 -17.98
CA LYS A 181 5.35 -0.27 -16.56
C LYS A 181 4.06 -0.53 -15.78
N VAL A 182 2.95 -0.75 -16.46
CA VAL A 182 1.61 -0.96 -15.92
C VAL A 182 1.05 -2.29 -16.41
N TYR A 183 0.18 -2.91 -15.63
CA TYR A 183 -0.55 -4.10 -16.02
C TYR A 183 -2.03 -4.01 -15.65
N LEU A 184 -2.85 -4.75 -16.39
CA LEU A 184 -4.28 -4.90 -16.17
C LEU A 184 -4.55 -6.23 -15.50
N SER A 185 -5.35 -6.24 -14.43
CA SER A 185 -5.70 -7.46 -13.69
C SER A 185 -7.14 -7.42 -13.19
N LEU A 186 -7.65 -8.58 -12.79
CA LEU A 186 -8.98 -8.71 -12.19
C LEU A 186 -8.89 -8.90 -10.67
N PRO A 187 -9.91 -8.48 -9.89
CA PRO A 187 -9.93 -8.73 -8.46
C PRO A 187 -10.02 -10.23 -8.16
N ALA A 188 -9.34 -10.65 -7.08
CA ALA A 188 -9.32 -12.04 -6.61
C ALA A 188 -10.63 -12.48 -5.93
N GLY A 189 -11.35 -11.53 -5.35
CA GLY A 189 -12.66 -11.78 -4.75
C GLY A 189 -13.77 -11.71 -5.79
N VAL A 190 -15.00 -11.93 -5.33
CA VAL A 190 -16.16 -11.74 -6.19
C VAL A 190 -16.27 -10.28 -6.60
N SER A 191 -16.31 -10.05 -7.90
CA SER A 191 -16.46 -8.72 -8.48
C SER A 191 -17.81 -8.12 -8.10
N MET A 192 -17.87 -6.80 -7.96
CA MET A 192 -19.13 -6.07 -7.78
C MET A 192 -19.97 -6.11 -9.06
N THR A 193 -19.30 -5.93 -10.20
CA THR A 193 -19.90 -5.91 -11.52
C THR A 193 -19.09 -6.79 -12.47
N GLU A 194 -19.73 -7.29 -13.52
CA GLU A 194 -19.05 -7.99 -14.59
C GLU A 194 -18.10 -7.02 -15.29
N GLY A 195 -16.83 -7.41 -15.47
CA GLY A 195 -15.82 -6.54 -16.05
C GLY A 195 -15.09 -5.63 -15.05
N GLN A 196 -15.35 -5.70 -13.74
CA GLN A 196 -14.52 -5.01 -12.76
C GLN A 196 -13.05 -5.40 -12.92
N CYS A 197 -12.18 -4.41 -13.12
CA CYS A 197 -10.76 -4.61 -13.36
C CYS A 197 -9.92 -3.58 -12.60
N LEU A 198 -8.62 -3.85 -12.54
CA LEU A 198 -7.63 -3.13 -11.76
C LEU A 198 -6.46 -2.75 -12.66
N ILE A 199 -6.13 -1.46 -12.74
CA ILE A 199 -4.92 -0.97 -13.38
C ILE A 199 -3.89 -0.71 -12.29
N CYS A 200 -2.76 -1.40 -12.37
CA CYS A 200 -1.73 -1.36 -11.36
C CYS A 200 -0.35 -1.12 -11.99
N PRO A 201 0.52 -0.29 -11.40
CA PRO A 201 1.92 -0.23 -11.81
C PRO A 201 2.63 -1.54 -11.43
N LEU A 202 3.59 -1.97 -12.27
CA LEU A 202 4.43 -3.16 -12.03
C LEU A 202 5.31 -2.98 -10.79
N GLN A 203 5.81 -1.76 -10.59
CA GLN A 203 6.59 -1.36 -9.42
C GLN A 203 5.68 -0.81 -8.32
N HIS A 204 6.16 -0.85 -7.08
CA HIS A 204 5.40 -0.34 -5.95
C HIS A 204 5.42 1.18 -5.91
N HIS A 205 4.29 1.75 -6.29
CA HIS A 205 3.96 3.14 -6.03
C HIS A 205 2.80 3.17 -5.05
N CYS A 206 2.75 4.21 -4.20
CA CYS A 206 1.73 4.30 -3.15
C CYS A 206 0.50 5.12 -3.56
N SER A 207 0.67 6.05 -4.49
CA SER A 207 -0.37 6.98 -4.94
C SER A 207 -0.12 7.46 -6.38
N ALA A 208 -1.17 7.88 -7.09
CA ALA A 208 -1.05 8.55 -8.39
C ALA A 208 -0.25 9.85 -8.30
N THR A 209 -0.41 10.62 -7.23
CA THR A 209 0.31 11.89 -7.02
C THR A 209 1.83 11.71 -7.02
N GLY A 210 2.31 10.54 -6.62
CA GLY A 210 3.72 10.18 -6.57
C GLY A 210 4.24 9.44 -7.81
N LEU A 211 3.43 9.28 -8.87
CA LEU A 211 3.85 8.62 -10.10
C LEU A 211 4.69 9.52 -10.99
N ASP A 212 5.57 8.88 -11.76
CA ASP A 212 6.29 9.49 -12.86
C ASP A 212 5.36 9.66 -14.09
N GLU A 213 5.66 10.62 -14.96
CA GLU A 213 4.84 10.94 -16.14
C GLU A 213 4.66 9.75 -17.08
N ASP A 214 5.68 8.92 -17.24
CA ASP A 214 5.64 7.79 -18.17
C ASP A 214 4.75 6.64 -17.67
N ILE A 215 4.77 6.36 -16.36
CA ILE A 215 3.83 5.41 -15.73
C ILE A 215 2.41 5.93 -15.85
N TRP A 216 2.19 7.21 -15.51
CA TRP A 216 0.85 7.82 -15.60
C TRP A 216 0.31 7.80 -17.03
N SER A 217 1.12 8.16 -18.01
CA SER A 217 0.73 8.17 -19.42
C SER A 217 0.29 6.77 -19.89
N GLU A 218 0.99 5.72 -19.43
CA GLU A 218 0.61 4.34 -19.71
C GLU A 218 -0.69 3.93 -18.99
N MET A 219 -0.87 4.31 -17.72
CA MET A 219 -2.14 4.10 -17.02
C MET A 219 -3.32 4.74 -17.77
N GLN A 220 -3.11 5.94 -18.32
CA GLN A 220 -4.11 6.64 -19.12
C GLN A 220 -4.39 5.96 -20.47
N LEU A 221 -3.41 5.25 -21.06
CA LEU A 221 -3.65 4.40 -22.24
C LEU A 221 -4.59 3.25 -21.91
N PHE A 222 -4.34 2.53 -20.81
CA PHE A 222 -5.24 1.47 -20.33
C PHE A 222 -6.64 2.02 -20.03
N ARG A 223 -6.73 3.17 -19.33
CA ARG A 223 -8.01 3.84 -19.06
C ARG A 223 -8.77 4.10 -20.36
N ARG A 224 -8.15 4.73 -21.36
CA ARG A 224 -8.78 5.00 -22.66
C ARG A 224 -9.26 3.75 -23.40
N ALA A 225 -8.44 2.69 -23.38
CA ALA A 225 -8.81 1.43 -24.01
C ALA A 225 -9.99 0.75 -23.31
N LEU A 226 -10.03 0.77 -21.98
CA LEU A 226 -11.17 0.24 -21.21
C LEU A 226 -12.44 1.03 -21.48
N VAL A 227 -12.39 2.38 -21.50
CA VAL A 227 -13.60 3.17 -21.81
C VAL A 227 -14.16 2.81 -23.17
N ARG A 228 -13.32 2.70 -24.21
CA ARG A 228 -13.78 2.31 -25.56
C ARG A 228 -14.37 0.90 -25.58
N MET A 229 -13.79 -0.03 -24.83
CA MET A 229 -14.29 -1.40 -24.73
C MET A 229 -15.69 -1.44 -24.10
N PHE A 230 -15.89 -0.73 -22.99
CA PHE A 230 -17.17 -0.71 -22.28
C PHE A 230 -18.23 0.13 -22.99
N GLU A 231 -17.84 1.22 -23.64
CA GLU A 231 -18.73 2.02 -24.48
C GLU A 231 -19.33 1.18 -25.62
N ALA A 232 -18.53 0.30 -26.24
CA ALA A 232 -19.01 -0.65 -27.24
C ALA A 232 -19.98 -1.72 -26.70
N GLN A 233 -20.04 -1.89 -25.38
CA GLN A 233 -20.98 -2.78 -24.68
C GLN A 233 -22.17 -2.01 -24.07
N GLU A 234 -22.33 -0.72 -24.40
CA GLU A 234 -23.35 0.17 -23.82
C GLU A 234 -23.22 0.34 -22.29
N LEU A 235 -22.00 0.18 -21.77
CA LEU A 235 -21.64 0.39 -20.38
C LEU A 235 -20.83 1.67 -20.23
N ASP A 236 -20.97 2.33 -19.09
CA ASP A 236 -20.09 3.40 -18.64
C ASP A 236 -19.13 2.88 -17.54
N CYS A 237 -18.13 3.67 -17.16
CA CYS A 237 -17.08 3.24 -16.26
C CYS A 237 -16.77 4.30 -15.20
N VAL A 238 -16.67 3.87 -13.95
CA VAL A 238 -16.11 4.67 -12.87
C VAL A 238 -14.70 4.18 -12.57
N PHE A 239 -13.73 5.09 -12.63
CA PHE A 239 -12.37 4.85 -12.19
C PHE A 239 -12.17 5.49 -10.82
N MET A 240 -11.57 4.78 -9.88
CA MET A 240 -11.32 5.34 -8.56
C MET A 240 -10.01 4.86 -7.94
N GLU A 241 -9.41 5.76 -7.18
CA GLU A 241 -8.22 5.51 -6.37
C GLU A 241 -8.52 5.94 -4.92
N THR A 242 -8.24 5.05 -3.97
CA THR A 242 -8.39 5.33 -2.55
C THR A 242 -7.02 5.23 -1.87
N HIS A 243 -6.45 6.38 -1.50
CA HIS A 243 -5.17 6.48 -0.80
C HIS A 243 -5.37 7.02 0.62
N ILE A 244 -5.66 6.14 1.60
CA ILE A 244 -6.01 6.58 2.97
C ILE A 244 -4.83 6.55 3.93
N THR A 245 -4.02 5.48 3.93
CA THR A 245 -2.98 5.30 4.96
C THR A 245 -1.58 5.30 4.32
N PRO A 246 -0.96 6.47 4.10
CA PRO A 246 0.39 6.58 3.56
C PRO A 246 1.42 5.78 4.38
N ARG A 247 1.21 5.67 5.70
CA ARG A 247 2.09 4.91 6.61
C ARG A 247 2.10 3.40 6.32
N ARG A 248 0.99 2.85 5.82
CA ARG A 248 0.89 1.43 5.45
C ARG A 248 1.51 1.16 4.08
N ARG A 249 1.81 2.21 3.30
CA ARG A 249 2.45 2.13 1.99
C ARG A 249 1.81 1.04 1.12
N GLN A 250 0.49 1.08 0.99
CA GLN A 250 -0.24 0.16 0.12
C GLN A 250 0.14 0.42 -1.34
N HIS A 251 0.04 -0.62 -2.17
CA HIS A 251 0.27 -0.48 -3.60
C HIS A 251 -0.87 0.33 -4.22
N MET A 252 -0.53 1.20 -5.17
CA MET A 252 -1.48 2.03 -5.88
C MET A 252 -2.31 1.18 -6.84
N VAL A 253 -3.62 1.20 -6.66
CA VAL A 253 -4.56 0.47 -7.49
C VAL A 253 -5.58 1.47 -8.01
N LEU A 254 -5.66 1.62 -9.32
CA LEU A 254 -6.74 2.34 -9.98
C LEU A 254 -7.81 1.31 -10.34
N GLU A 255 -8.91 1.31 -9.60
CA GLU A 255 -10.01 0.39 -9.83
C GLU A 255 -10.93 0.92 -10.92
N CYS A 256 -11.36 0.05 -11.82
CA CYS A 256 -12.35 0.34 -12.85
C CYS A 256 -13.59 -0.52 -12.58
N ILE A 257 -14.72 0.13 -12.35
CA ILE A 257 -16.01 -0.52 -12.17
C ILE A 257 -16.91 -0.11 -13.34
N PRO A 258 -17.22 -1.03 -14.27
CA PRO A 258 -18.23 -0.77 -15.28
C PRO A 258 -19.63 -0.80 -14.65
N LEU A 259 -20.50 0.05 -15.17
CA LEU A 259 -21.88 0.24 -14.74
C LEU A 259 -22.77 0.53 -15.96
N PRO A 260 -24.08 0.24 -15.88
CA PRO A 260 -25.03 0.65 -16.91
C PRO A 260 -24.96 2.15 -17.19
N ARG A 261 -25.10 2.55 -18.46
CA ARG A 261 -24.98 3.96 -18.88
C ARG A 261 -25.90 4.92 -18.13
N GLU A 262 -27.14 4.50 -17.85
CA GLU A 262 -28.11 5.28 -17.06
C GLU A 262 -27.59 5.62 -15.66
N LEU A 263 -26.90 4.68 -15.01
CA LEU A 263 -26.26 4.91 -13.71
C LEU A 263 -24.96 5.72 -13.86
N GLY A 264 -24.26 5.58 -14.99
CA GLY A 264 -23.09 6.38 -15.37
C GLY A 264 -23.39 7.87 -15.38
N ASP A 265 -24.45 8.27 -16.07
CA ASP A 265 -24.89 9.67 -16.16
C ASP A 265 -25.23 10.28 -14.78
N MET A 266 -25.72 9.44 -13.86
CA MET A 266 -26.06 9.86 -12.49
C MET A 266 -24.88 9.78 -11.52
N ALA A 267 -23.82 9.04 -11.85
CA ALA A 267 -22.68 8.80 -10.95
C ALA A 267 -22.07 10.09 -10.39
N PRO A 268 -21.85 11.17 -11.17
CA PRO A 268 -21.33 12.43 -10.63
C PRO A 268 -22.20 13.01 -9.51
N ILE A 269 -23.53 12.87 -9.60
CA ILE A 269 -24.47 13.39 -8.60
C ILE A 269 -24.35 12.61 -7.29
N TYR A 270 -24.32 11.27 -7.37
CA TYR A 270 -24.18 10.40 -6.20
C TYR A 270 -22.84 10.62 -5.50
N PHE A 271 -21.73 10.64 -6.25
CA PHE A 271 -20.41 10.87 -5.69
C PHE A 271 -20.27 12.27 -5.09
N LYS A 272 -20.81 13.30 -5.76
CA LYS A 272 -20.82 14.66 -5.22
C LYS A 272 -21.56 14.71 -3.88
N LYS A 273 -22.75 14.11 -3.79
CA LYS A 273 -23.51 14.05 -2.54
C LYS A 273 -22.75 13.28 -1.45
N ALA A 274 -22.28 12.07 -1.77
CA ALA A 274 -21.57 11.21 -0.83
C ALA A 274 -20.30 11.88 -0.27
N ILE A 275 -19.52 12.57 -1.11
CA ILE A 275 -18.30 13.27 -0.66
C ILE A 275 -18.62 14.47 0.25
N MET A 276 -19.73 15.19 0.00
CA MET A 276 -20.15 16.27 0.89
C MET A 276 -20.56 15.77 2.28
N GLU A 277 -21.18 14.59 2.33
CA GLU A 277 -21.74 13.97 3.54
C GLU A 277 -20.74 13.08 4.31
N CYS A 278 -19.67 12.59 3.68
CA CYS A 278 -18.79 11.58 4.28
C CYS A 278 -17.82 12.10 5.34
N ASP A 279 -17.41 13.36 5.24
CA ASP A 279 -16.38 13.95 6.11
C ASP A 279 -16.95 14.98 7.09
N GLU A 280 -16.19 15.24 8.14
CA GLU A 280 -16.53 16.16 9.22
C GLU A 280 -16.99 17.52 8.67
N GLU A 281 -18.06 18.08 9.24
CA GLU A 281 -18.63 19.35 8.75
C GLU A 281 -17.65 20.51 8.81
N TRP A 282 -16.61 20.38 9.65
CA TRP A 282 -15.56 21.37 9.89
C TRP A 282 -14.18 20.93 9.37
N ALA A 283 -14.13 20.31 8.18
CA ALA A 283 -12.87 20.00 7.51
C ALA A 283 -12.10 21.30 7.14
N MET A 284 -10.77 21.28 7.27
CA MET A 284 -9.93 22.45 6.91
C MET A 284 -9.80 22.60 5.39
N ASN A 285 -9.73 21.47 4.67
CA ASN A 285 -9.64 21.43 3.22
C ASN A 285 -11.03 21.48 2.58
N LYS A 286 -11.07 21.99 1.34
CA LYS A 286 -12.29 21.94 0.53
C LYS A 286 -12.69 20.48 0.32
N LYS A 287 -13.91 20.11 0.74
CA LYS A 287 -14.41 18.72 0.62
C LYS A 287 -14.37 18.18 -0.80
N ILE A 288 -14.70 19.00 -1.81
CA ILE A 288 -14.69 18.61 -3.21
C ILE A 288 -13.70 19.44 -4.00
N VAL A 289 -12.75 18.75 -4.62
CA VAL A 289 -11.86 19.28 -5.64
C VAL A 289 -12.32 18.75 -6.99
N ASP A 290 -12.58 19.64 -7.92
CA ASP A 290 -13.01 19.27 -9.28
C ASP A 290 -11.79 18.89 -10.13
N LEU A 291 -11.84 17.71 -10.76
CA LEU A 291 -10.81 17.16 -11.64
C LEU A 291 -11.16 17.32 -13.13
N SER A 292 -12.27 17.97 -13.47
CA SER A 292 -12.71 18.17 -14.86
C SER A 292 -11.64 18.82 -15.76
N SER A 293 -10.88 19.76 -15.22
CA SER A 293 -9.86 20.55 -15.93
C SER A 293 -8.42 20.19 -15.58
N LYS A 294 -8.20 19.42 -14.51
CA LYS A 294 -6.87 19.15 -13.95
C LYS A 294 -6.74 17.71 -13.47
N ASP A 295 -5.58 17.13 -13.71
CA ASP A 295 -5.22 15.81 -13.18
C ASP A 295 -5.12 15.83 -11.64
N ILE A 296 -5.36 14.67 -11.02
CA ILE A 296 -5.16 14.45 -9.58
C ILE A 296 -3.78 14.91 -9.08
N ARG A 297 -2.75 14.75 -9.92
CA ARG A 297 -1.35 15.09 -9.61
C ARG A 297 -1.10 16.59 -9.47
N GLN A 298 -1.95 17.41 -10.09
CA GLN A 298 -1.93 18.87 -10.00
C GLN A 298 -2.93 19.39 -8.96
N ALA A 299 -4.02 18.64 -8.75
CA ALA A 299 -5.10 19.02 -7.86
C ALA A 299 -4.80 18.76 -6.38
N VAL A 300 -4.10 17.65 -6.07
CA VAL A 300 -3.79 17.24 -4.69
C VAL A 300 -2.28 17.20 -4.46
N PRO A 301 -1.76 17.89 -3.41
CA PRO A 301 -0.35 17.83 -3.04
C PRO A 301 0.14 16.40 -2.73
N ARG A 302 1.41 16.13 -3.03
CA ARG A 302 2.04 14.84 -2.74
C ARG A 302 2.11 14.60 -1.23
N GLY A 303 1.77 13.38 -0.80
CA GLY A 303 1.92 12.90 0.58
C GLY A 303 0.68 13.03 1.47
N LEU A 304 -0.39 13.66 0.98
CA LEU A 304 -1.68 13.70 1.67
C LEU A 304 -2.54 12.49 1.29
N PRO A 305 -3.30 11.92 2.23
CA PRO A 305 -4.36 10.97 1.92
C PRO A 305 -5.45 11.60 1.05
N TYR A 306 -5.95 10.86 0.06
CA TYR A 306 -7.04 11.32 -0.80
C TYR A 306 -7.88 10.17 -1.34
N PHE A 307 -9.11 10.50 -1.73
CA PHE A 307 -9.96 9.70 -2.58
C PHE A 307 -10.14 10.45 -3.89
N ALA A 308 -9.99 9.76 -5.02
CA ALA A 308 -10.22 10.32 -6.35
C ALA A 308 -11.15 9.40 -7.14
N VAL A 309 -12.09 9.99 -7.87
CA VAL A 309 -13.02 9.31 -8.75
C VAL A 309 -13.08 10.05 -10.09
N ASP A 310 -13.13 9.29 -11.17
CA ASP A 310 -13.20 9.75 -12.55
C ASP A 310 -14.32 9.01 -13.29
N PHE A 311 -15.02 9.71 -14.18
CA PHE A 311 -16.19 9.19 -14.91
C PHE A 311 -15.83 8.98 -16.39
N GLY A 312 -15.57 7.73 -16.77
CA GLY A 312 -15.11 7.39 -18.12
C GLY A 312 -13.80 8.10 -18.46
N LEU A 313 -13.83 8.97 -19.49
CA LEU A 313 -12.72 9.86 -19.87
C LEU A 313 -12.84 11.26 -19.28
N GLN A 314 -14.01 11.61 -18.74
CA GLN A 314 -14.23 12.89 -18.11
C GLN A 314 -13.54 12.90 -16.75
N GLY A 315 -13.02 14.07 -16.36
CA GLY A 315 -12.49 14.25 -15.00
C GLY A 315 -13.64 14.20 -13.99
N GLY A 316 -13.40 13.61 -12.82
CA GLY A 316 -14.40 13.54 -11.76
C GLY A 316 -14.06 14.43 -10.57
N PHE A 317 -14.05 13.84 -9.38
CA PHE A 317 -13.85 14.54 -8.12
C PHE A 317 -12.68 13.96 -7.33
N ALA A 318 -12.01 14.82 -6.57
CA ALA A 318 -11.10 14.42 -5.52
C ALA A 318 -11.53 14.97 -4.17
N HIS A 319 -11.21 14.23 -3.13
CA HIS A 319 -11.43 14.57 -1.73
C HIS A 319 -10.15 14.30 -0.94
N VAL A 320 -9.62 15.31 -0.27
CA VAL A 320 -8.47 15.16 0.63
C VAL A 320 -8.98 14.61 1.96
N ILE A 321 -8.45 13.48 2.39
CA ILE A 321 -8.94 12.77 3.58
C ILE A 321 -8.14 13.24 4.80
N GLU A 322 -8.79 13.92 5.73
CA GLU A 322 -8.16 14.41 6.96
C GLU A 322 -8.17 13.35 8.05
N ASN A 323 -9.30 12.67 8.23
CA ASN A 323 -9.48 11.66 9.29
C ASN A 323 -9.48 10.23 8.73
N GLU A 324 -8.30 9.61 8.70
CA GLU A 324 -8.09 8.23 8.21
C GLU A 324 -8.95 7.17 8.93
N GLN A 325 -9.41 7.42 10.16
CA GLN A 325 -10.17 6.44 10.95
C GLN A 325 -11.67 6.45 10.64
N LYS A 326 -12.23 7.63 10.34
CA LYS A 326 -13.65 7.78 9.99
C LYS A 326 -13.91 7.41 8.54
N PHE A 327 -12.94 7.66 7.64
CA PHE A 327 -13.12 7.44 6.23
C PHE A 327 -12.97 5.94 5.85
N PRO A 328 -14.02 5.29 5.30
CA PRO A 328 -13.94 3.88 4.95
C PRO A 328 -13.08 3.64 3.71
N HIS A 329 -12.20 2.65 3.76
CA HIS A 329 -11.35 2.25 2.61
C HIS A 329 -12.10 1.71 1.39
N TYR A 330 -13.38 1.39 1.57
CA TYR A 330 -14.28 0.97 0.50
C TYR A 330 -15.29 2.06 0.11
N PHE A 331 -15.07 3.33 0.50
CA PHE A 331 -16.01 4.43 0.27
C PHE A 331 -16.57 4.46 -1.17
N GLY A 332 -15.70 4.48 -2.18
CA GLY A 332 -16.16 4.54 -3.56
C GLY A 332 -16.99 3.31 -3.98
N LYS A 333 -16.66 2.12 -3.47
CA LYS A 333 -17.45 0.89 -3.68
C LYS A 333 -18.80 0.93 -2.98
N GLU A 334 -18.89 1.59 -1.83
CA GLU A 334 -20.15 1.76 -1.12
C GLU A 334 -21.10 2.68 -1.89
N VAL A 335 -20.59 3.76 -2.48
CA VAL A 335 -21.38 4.65 -3.35
C VAL A 335 -21.89 3.89 -4.57
N VAL A 336 -21.01 3.20 -5.32
CA VAL A 336 -21.41 2.43 -6.51
C VAL A 336 -22.32 1.26 -6.14
N GLY A 337 -22.04 0.58 -5.03
CA GLY A 337 -22.87 -0.51 -4.51
C GLY A 337 -24.27 -0.04 -4.14
N GLY A 338 -24.40 1.16 -3.56
CA GLY A 338 -25.69 1.78 -3.29
C GLY A 338 -26.44 2.21 -4.56
N MET A 339 -25.73 2.68 -5.59
CA MET A 339 -26.33 3.02 -6.89
C MET A 339 -26.89 1.80 -7.62
N MET A 340 -26.23 0.65 -7.48
CA MET A 340 -26.60 -0.61 -8.15
C MET A 340 -27.45 -1.55 -7.28
N ASP A 341 -27.83 -1.12 -6.08
CA ASP A 341 -28.56 -1.92 -5.07
C ASP A 341 -27.91 -3.29 -4.77
N LEU A 342 -26.59 -3.29 -4.59
CA LEU A 342 -25.80 -4.48 -4.30
C LEU A 342 -25.69 -4.75 -2.78
N GLU A 343 -25.54 -6.02 -2.40
CA GLU A 343 -25.37 -6.39 -1.00
C GLU A 343 -24.01 -5.89 -0.42
N PRO A 344 -23.98 -5.24 0.76
CA PRO A 344 -22.74 -4.71 1.36
C PRO A 344 -21.60 -5.71 1.58
N ARG A 345 -21.90 -7.01 1.59
CA ARG A 345 -20.89 -8.08 1.67
C ARG A 345 -19.92 -8.05 0.49
N ARG A 346 -20.34 -7.55 -0.68
CA ARG A 346 -19.52 -7.46 -1.89
C ARG A 346 -18.29 -6.57 -1.73
N TRP A 347 -18.40 -5.45 -1.00
CA TRP A 347 -17.28 -4.51 -0.83
C TRP A 347 -16.70 -4.44 0.59
N ARG A 348 -17.50 -4.69 1.65
CA ARG A 348 -17.00 -4.63 3.03
C ARG A 348 -16.12 -5.83 3.40
N LYS A 349 -16.45 -7.02 2.89
CA LYS A 349 -15.71 -8.27 3.10
C LYS A 349 -15.72 -9.11 1.81
N PRO A 350 -14.83 -8.80 0.86
CA PRO A 350 -14.78 -9.49 -0.43
C PRO A 350 -14.77 -11.01 -0.24
N ILE A 351 -15.77 -11.66 -0.83
CA ILE A 351 -15.92 -13.11 -0.79
C ILE A 351 -14.82 -13.69 -1.68
N ARG A 352 -14.09 -14.70 -1.19
CA ARG A 352 -13.06 -15.37 -1.99
C ARG A 352 -13.71 -16.25 -3.04
N GLU A 353 -13.29 -16.08 -4.29
CA GLU A 353 -13.68 -16.97 -5.39
C GLU A 353 -12.79 -18.21 -5.45
N ASN A 354 -13.33 -19.27 -6.03
CA ASN A 354 -12.56 -20.45 -6.38
C ASN A 354 -11.69 -20.18 -7.62
N PHE A 355 -10.63 -20.97 -7.78
CA PHE A 355 -9.71 -20.82 -8.89
C PHE A 355 -10.38 -20.96 -10.26
N ASP A 356 -11.27 -21.94 -10.42
CA ASP A 356 -11.97 -22.17 -11.70
C ASP A 356 -12.87 -21.00 -12.10
N ASP A 357 -13.52 -20.36 -11.11
CA ASP A 357 -14.39 -19.21 -11.36
C ASP A 357 -13.55 -17.97 -11.73
N GLN A 358 -12.43 -17.77 -11.02
CA GLN A 358 -11.45 -16.74 -11.39
C GLN A 358 -10.92 -16.95 -12.81
N ARG A 359 -10.58 -18.20 -13.17
CA ARG A 359 -10.09 -18.56 -14.51
C ARG A 359 -11.13 -18.27 -15.59
N LYS A 360 -12.40 -18.65 -15.39
CA LYS A 360 -13.49 -18.34 -16.33
C LYS A 360 -13.66 -16.84 -16.52
N LYS A 361 -13.64 -16.09 -15.41
CA LYS A 361 -13.74 -14.62 -15.41
C LYS A 361 -12.61 -13.97 -16.21
N VAL A 362 -11.38 -14.44 -16.02
CA VAL A 362 -10.20 -13.96 -16.79
C VAL A 362 -10.32 -14.30 -18.28
N LEU A 363 -10.73 -15.52 -18.62
CA LEU A 363 -10.90 -15.94 -20.01
C LEU A 363 -11.99 -15.13 -20.73
N GLN A 364 -13.12 -14.90 -20.06
CA GLN A 364 -14.20 -14.06 -20.59
C GLN A 364 -13.72 -12.63 -20.83
N PHE A 365 -13.08 -12.02 -19.83
CA PHE A 365 -12.57 -10.66 -19.95
C PHE A 365 -11.47 -10.53 -21.01
N ALA A 366 -10.58 -11.51 -21.14
CA ALA A 366 -9.55 -11.53 -22.16
C ALA A 366 -10.13 -11.54 -23.58
N GLN A 367 -11.26 -12.22 -23.81
CA GLN A 367 -11.94 -12.18 -25.10
C GLN A 367 -12.49 -10.79 -25.41
N TRP A 368 -13.08 -10.10 -24.42
CA TRP A 368 -13.56 -8.73 -24.57
C TRP A 368 -12.42 -7.73 -24.78
N TRP A 369 -11.29 -7.92 -24.09
CA TRP A 369 -10.14 -7.04 -24.15
C TRP A 369 -9.35 -7.15 -25.45
N LYS A 370 -9.35 -8.32 -26.11
CA LYS A 370 -8.51 -8.62 -27.28
C LYS A 370 -8.52 -7.56 -28.39
N PRO A 371 -9.67 -6.97 -28.81
CA PRO A 371 -9.72 -5.94 -29.85
C PRO A 371 -9.20 -4.57 -29.38
N TYR A 372 -9.17 -4.34 -28.07
CA TYR A 372 -8.84 -3.05 -27.45
C TYR A 372 -7.46 -3.05 -26.78
N ASP A 373 -6.71 -4.14 -26.92
CA ASP A 373 -5.45 -4.35 -26.24
C ASP A 373 -4.39 -3.33 -26.69
N CYS A 374 -4.17 -2.31 -25.86
CA CYS A 374 -3.22 -1.24 -26.12
C CYS A 374 -1.75 -1.66 -25.90
N THR A 375 -1.49 -2.89 -25.44
CA THR A 375 -0.12 -3.39 -25.20
C THR A 375 0.50 -4.05 -26.42
N LYS A 376 -0.33 -4.43 -27.39
CA LYS A 376 0.12 -4.96 -28.68
C LYS A 376 0.36 -3.78 -29.60
N THR A 377 1.55 -3.72 -30.20
CA THR A 377 1.78 -2.88 -31.37
C THR A 377 0.74 -3.26 -32.41
N GLN A 378 -0.04 -2.30 -32.90
CA GLN A 378 -0.92 -2.50 -34.05
C GLN A 378 -0.04 -2.95 -35.20
N ASP A 379 -0.16 -4.22 -35.60
CA ASP A 379 0.33 -4.70 -36.89
C ASP A 379 -0.64 -4.26 -38.00
#